data_AF-A0A9D1H060-F1
#
_entry.id   AF-A0A9D1H060-F1
#
_cell.length_a   1.000
_cell.length_b   1.000
_cell.length_c   1.000
_cell.angle_alpha   90.00
_cell.angle_beta   90.00
_cell.angle_gamma   90.00
#
_symmetry.space_group_name_H-M   'P 1'
#
loop_
_entity.id
_entity.type
_entity.pdbx_description
1 polymer ?
#
loop_
_entity_poly.entity_id
_entity_poly.type
_entity_poly.pdbx_seq_one_letter_code
_entity_poly.pdbx_strand_id
1 'polypeptide(L)'
;MIPSDWTPYHRVDDGELIGYLRPEPGTDGLVTPVTLFGHPLVDECGEDFWAEDVLEGYGLSYLAERWDLDRGDGTTSRVVISECSPERVVVALAEFAQVVAPDGTNRADEDWGRAWELPVPTTRLSPA
;
A
#
# COMPACT_ATOMS: atom_id res chain seq x y z
N MET A 1 -7.64 9.98 -0.11
CA MET A 1 -8.76 9.07 -0.42
C MET A 1 -8.56 8.54 -1.82
N ILE A 2 -8.83 7.26 -2.02
CA ILE A 2 -8.78 6.63 -3.34
C ILE A 2 -9.75 7.31 -4.32
N PRO A 3 -9.35 7.58 -5.58
CA PRO A 3 -10.22 8.15 -6.60
C PRO A 3 -11.47 7.28 -6.83
N SER A 4 -12.62 7.93 -7.05
CA SER A 4 -13.91 7.24 -7.19
C SER A 4 -14.08 6.47 -8.49
N ASP A 5 -13.22 6.72 -9.48
CA ASP A 5 -13.17 6.00 -10.76
C ASP A 5 -12.36 4.69 -10.66
N TRP A 6 -11.71 4.42 -9.54
CA TRP A 6 -11.07 3.14 -9.28
C TRP A 6 -12.11 2.13 -8.78
N THR A 7 -12.10 0.93 -9.36
CA THR A 7 -13.04 -0.11 -8.97
C THR A 7 -12.47 -0.91 -7.81
N PRO A 8 -13.11 -0.95 -6.63
CA PRO A 8 -12.65 -1.78 -5.52
C PRO A 8 -12.81 -3.26 -5.86
N TYR A 9 -11.79 -4.06 -5.59
CA TYR A 9 -11.86 -5.51 -5.77
C TYR A 9 -11.81 -6.23 -4.43
N HIS A 10 -12.83 -7.05 -4.21
CA HIS A 10 -13.00 -7.83 -2.99
C HIS A 10 -12.72 -9.30 -3.30
N ARG A 11 -11.86 -9.91 -2.50
CA ARG A 11 -11.53 -11.34 -2.59
C ARG A 11 -12.80 -12.18 -2.58
N VAL A 12 -12.89 -13.12 -3.50
CA VAL A 12 -14.10 -13.92 -3.70
C VAL A 12 -14.44 -14.79 -2.48
N ASP A 13 -13.44 -15.29 -1.76
CA ASP A 13 -13.63 -16.26 -0.66
C ASP A 13 -14.32 -15.64 0.58
N ASP A 14 -13.93 -14.44 0.98
CA ASP A 14 -14.38 -13.82 2.23
C ASP A 14 -14.82 -12.35 2.12
N GLY A 15 -14.76 -11.77 0.92
CA GLY A 15 -15.15 -10.39 0.66
C GLY A 15 -14.16 -9.35 1.19
N GLU A 16 -12.94 -9.75 1.58
CA GLU A 16 -11.90 -8.82 1.99
C GLU A 16 -11.49 -7.91 0.84
N LEU A 17 -11.40 -6.60 1.06
CA LEU A 17 -10.89 -5.66 0.06
C LEU A 17 -9.38 -5.87 -0.10
N ILE A 18 -8.94 -6.34 -1.26
CA ILE A 18 -7.55 -6.71 -1.53
C ILE A 18 -6.83 -5.78 -2.51
N GLY A 19 -7.54 -4.83 -3.10
CA GLY A 19 -6.94 -3.78 -3.92
C GLY A 19 -7.97 -3.08 -4.80
N TYR A 20 -7.48 -2.44 -5.86
CA TYR A 20 -8.31 -1.68 -6.79
C TYR A 20 -7.90 -1.95 -8.24
N LEU A 21 -8.86 -1.84 -9.15
CA LEU A 21 -8.63 -1.73 -10.57
C LEU A 21 -8.58 -0.25 -10.93
N ARG A 22 -7.39 0.24 -11.29
CA ARG A 22 -7.17 1.62 -11.71
C ARG A 22 -7.33 1.73 -13.24
N PRO A 23 -8.25 2.57 -13.76
CA PRO A 23 -8.35 2.82 -15.20
C PRO A 23 -7.05 3.38 -15.76
N GLU A 24 -6.60 2.89 -16.92
CA GLU A 24 -5.42 3.44 -17.59
C GLU A 24 -5.76 4.63 -18.49
N PRO A 25 -5.11 5.79 -18.30
CA PRO A 25 -5.39 6.97 -19.12
C PRO A 25 -5.14 6.72 -20.61
N GLY A 26 -6.13 7.02 -21.43
CA GLY A 26 -6.01 6.95 -22.89
C GLY A 26 -6.14 5.55 -23.48
N THR A 27 -6.43 4.53 -22.66
CA THR A 27 -6.70 3.17 -23.15
C THR A 27 -8.03 2.67 -22.61
N ASP A 28 -9.04 2.62 -23.48
CA ASP A 28 -10.38 2.20 -23.09
C ASP A 28 -10.41 0.70 -22.74
N GLY A 29 -11.05 0.36 -21.62
CA GLY A 29 -11.20 -1.02 -21.14
C GLY A 29 -9.95 -1.68 -20.55
N LEU A 30 -8.83 -0.96 -20.41
CA LEU A 30 -7.66 -1.48 -19.70
C LEU A 30 -7.51 -0.87 -18.30
N VAL A 31 -7.17 -1.73 -17.36
CA VAL A 31 -6.97 -1.41 -15.95
C VAL A 31 -5.63 -1.95 -15.46
N THR A 32 -5.08 -1.29 -14.45
CA THR A 32 -3.91 -1.76 -13.70
C THR A 32 -4.37 -2.21 -12.31
N PRO A 33 -4.03 -3.44 -11.88
CA PRO A 33 -4.27 -3.88 -10.52
C PRO A 33 -3.30 -3.17 -9.58
N VAL A 34 -3.85 -2.48 -8.58
CA VAL A 34 -3.07 -1.71 -7.60
C VAL A 34 -3.40 -2.16 -6.18
N THR A 35 -2.40 -2.07 -5.30
CA THR A 35 -2.53 -2.24 -3.85
C THR A 35 -3.59 -1.30 -3.25
N LEU A 36 -3.99 -1.56 -2.01
CA LEU A 36 -4.88 -0.68 -1.23
C LEU A 36 -4.43 0.80 -1.16
N PHE A 37 -3.13 1.08 -1.31
CA PHE A 37 -2.56 2.43 -1.31
C PHE A 37 -2.12 2.92 -2.70
N GLY A 38 -2.49 2.20 -3.76
CA GLY A 38 -2.38 2.66 -5.15
C GLY A 38 -1.07 2.35 -5.87
N HIS A 39 -0.19 1.53 -5.28
CA HIS A 39 1.00 1.03 -5.96
C HIS A 39 0.63 -0.10 -6.95
N PRO A 40 1.08 -0.07 -8.22
CA PRO A 40 0.87 -1.17 -9.18
C PRO A 40 1.49 -2.48 -8.70
N LEU A 41 0.75 -3.58 -8.81
CA LEU A 41 1.27 -4.91 -8.46
C LEU A 41 2.14 -5.52 -9.57
N VAL A 42 1.91 -5.07 -10.81
CA VAL A 42 2.59 -5.50 -12.04
C VAL A 42 2.76 -4.30 -12.95
N ASP A 43 3.73 -4.38 -13.87
CA ASP A 43 4.05 -3.29 -14.81
C ASP A 43 3.05 -3.18 -15.98
N GLU A 44 2.29 -4.24 -16.22
CA GLU A 44 1.37 -4.36 -17.35
C GLU A 44 -0.06 -3.97 -16.95
N CYS A 45 -0.81 -3.40 -17.88
CA CYS A 45 -2.26 -3.25 -17.75
C CYS A 45 -2.97 -4.30 -18.60
N GLY A 46 -4.21 -4.61 -18.26
CA GLY A 46 -4.99 -5.63 -18.94
C GLY A 46 -6.49 -5.42 -18.78
N GLU A 47 -7.27 -6.34 -19.34
CA GLU A 47 -8.72 -6.37 -19.12
C GLU A 47 -9.03 -6.71 -17.65
N ASP A 48 -10.22 -6.34 -17.18
CA ASP A 48 -10.67 -6.51 -15.80
C ASP A 48 -10.37 -7.91 -15.25
N PHE A 49 -10.78 -8.98 -15.95
CA PHE A 49 -10.61 -10.36 -15.49
C PHE A 49 -9.14 -10.73 -15.21
N TRP A 50 -8.20 -10.23 -16.02
CA TRP A 50 -6.78 -10.48 -15.79
C TRP A 50 -6.28 -9.72 -14.56
N ALA A 51 -6.68 -8.47 -14.40
CA ALA A 51 -6.27 -7.65 -13.26
C ALA A 51 -6.88 -8.17 -11.94
N GLU A 52 -8.10 -8.69 -11.98
CA GLU A 52 -8.75 -9.40 -10.87
C GLU A 52 -7.95 -10.64 -10.44
N ASP A 53 -7.51 -11.47 -11.40
CA ASP A 53 -6.69 -12.66 -11.11
C ASP A 53 -5.33 -12.29 -10.49
N VAL A 54 -4.71 -11.18 -10.94
CA VAL A 54 -3.50 -10.63 -10.30
C VAL A 54 -3.80 -10.26 -8.84
N LEU A 55 -4.92 -9.58 -8.57
CA LEU A 55 -5.29 -9.21 -7.19
C LEU A 55 -5.52 -10.44 -6.32
N GLU A 56 -6.25 -11.45 -6.81
CA GLU A 56 -6.44 -12.73 -6.11
C GLU A 56 -5.10 -13.43 -5.80
N GLY A 57 -4.18 -13.45 -6.77
CA GLY A 57 -2.87 -14.09 -6.64
C GLY A 57 -1.98 -13.45 -5.59
N TYR A 58 -1.98 -12.11 -5.47
CA TYR A 58 -1.22 -11.40 -4.44
C TYR A 58 -1.95 -11.35 -3.09
N GLY A 59 -3.29 -11.20 -3.11
CA GLY A 59 -4.07 -10.86 -1.93
C GLY A 59 -3.48 -9.65 -1.20
N LEU A 60 -3.37 -9.72 0.13
CA LEU A 60 -2.73 -8.69 0.97
C LEU A 60 -1.28 -9.00 1.33
N SER A 61 -0.63 -9.95 0.67
CA SER A 61 0.76 -10.37 1.01
C SER A 61 1.74 -9.19 0.98
N TYR A 62 1.53 -8.22 0.07
CA TYR A 62 2.32 -7.00 -0.04
C TYR A 62 2.33 -6.12 1.22
N LEU A 63 1.35 -6.27 2.13
CA LEU A 63 1.32 -5.57 3.41
C LEU A 63 2.40 -6.07 4.38
N ALA A 64 2.80 -7.33 4.25
CA ALA A 64 3.84 -7.95 5.07
C ALA A 64 5.27 -7.63 4.57
N GLU A 65 5.38 -7.08 3.36
CA GLU A 65 6.65 -6.76 2.74
C GLU A 65 7.27 -5.49 3.32
N ARG A 66 8.59 -5.35 3.09
CA ARG A 66 9.28 -4.08 3.36
C ARG A 66 9.15 -3.15 2.16
N TRP A 67 9.06 -1.87 2.44
CA TRP A 67 8.93 -0.80 1.46
C TRP A 67 10.02 0.24 1.67
N ASP A 68 10.44 0.90 0.61
CA ASP A 68 11.22 2.13 0.70
C ASP A 68 10.28 3.33 0.69
N LEU A 69 10.38 4.16 1.72
CA LEU A 69 9.64 5.42 1.86
C LEU A 69 10.51 6.58 1.39
N ASP A 70 10.05 7.31 0.37
CA ASP A 70 10.58 8.64 0.04
C ASP A 70 10.16 9.65 1.12
N ARG A 71 11.14 10.25 1.78
CA ARG A 71 10.96 11.21 2.89
C ARG A 71 10.59 12.61 2.42
N GLY A 72 10.72 12.90 1.12
CA GLY A 72 10.45 14.21 0.52
C GLY A 72 11.61 15.21 0.67
N ASP A 73 12.71 14.81 1.31
CA ASP A 73 13.93 15.59 1.49
C ASP A 73 15.13 14.99 0.71
N GLY A 74 14.85 14.06 -0.20
CA GLY A 74 15.85 13.32 -0.97
C GLY A 74 16.44 12.11 -0.25
N THR A 75 15.98 11.81 0.97
CA THR A 75 16.36 10.58 1.68
C THR A 75 15.27 9.50 1.57
N THR A 76 15.66 8.24 1.75
CA THR A 76 14.75 7.09 1.81
C THR A 76 14.87 6.39 3.16
N SER A 77 13.80 5.72 3.58
CA SER A 77 13.81 4.88 4.78
C SER A 77 13.12 3.55 4.51
N ARG A 78 13.71 2.46 5.00
CA ARG A 78 13.09 1.13 4.94
C ARG A 78 11.98 1.05 5.98
N VAL A 79 10.76 0.78 5.55
CA VAL A 79 9.56 0.76 6.38
C VAL A 79 8.75 -0.53 6.20
N VAL A 80 7.83 -0.77 7.12
CA VAL A 80 6.75 -1.76 7.02
C VAL A 80 5.41 -1.05 7.14
N ILE A 81 4.36 -1.64 6.56
CA ILE A 81 3.00 -1.11 6.68
C ILE A 81 2.42 -1.57 8.02
N SER A 82 2.01 -0.63 8.86
CA SER A 82 1.39 -0.91 10.16
C SER A 82 -0.12 -0.80 10.15
N GLU A 83 -0.67 0.08 9.30
CA GLU A 83 -2.11 0.24 9.08
C GLU A 83 -2.34 0.59 7.60
N CYS A 84 -3.39 0.03 6.99
CA CYS A 84 -3.81 0.42 5.65
C CYS A 84 -5.33 0.53 5.59
N SER A 85 -5.82 1.65 5.04
CA SER A 85 -7.23 1.94 4.84
C SER A 85 -7.44 2.72 3.54
N PRO A 86 -8.69 2.83 3.04
CA PRO A 86 -9.01 3.69 1.89
C PRO A 86 -8.77 5.20 2.11
N GLU A 87 -8.50 5.62 3.34
CA GLU A 87 -8.24 7.01 3.70
C GLU A 87 -6.76 7.35 3.76
N ARG A 88 -5.96 6.42 4.29
CA ARG A 88 -4.53 6.60 4.57
C ARG A 88 -3.81 5.25 4.69
N VAL A 89 -2.50 5.29 4.49
CA VAL A 89 -1.57 4.21 4.88
C VAL A 89 -0.62 4.74 5.94
N VAL A 90 -0.39 3.94 6.98
CA VAL A 90 0.56 4.23 8.06
C VAL A 90 1.72 3.28 7.95
N VAL A 91 2.93 3.82 7.97
CA VAL A 91 4.17 3.04 7.89
C VAL A 91 5.09 3.36 9.05
N ALA A 92 5.88 2.38 9.48
CA ALA A 92 6.87 2.51 10.55
C ALA A 92 8.22 1.98 10.08
N LEU A 93 9.32 2.43 10.69
CA LEU A 93 10.65 1.91 10.34
C LEU A 93 10.70 0.38 10.49
N ALA A 94 11.25 -0.29 9.47
CA ALA A 94 11.31 -1.73 9.44
C ALA A 94 12.16 -2.32 10.57
N GLU A 95 13.16 -1.57 11.04
CA GLU A 95 14.03 -1.95 12.15
C GLU A 95 13.38 -1.78 13.53
N PHE A 96 12.28 -1.02 13.60
CA PHE A 96 11.70 -0.53 14.85
C PHE A 96 10.16 -0.55 14.86
N ALA A 97 9.53 -1.49 14.17
CA ALA A 97 8.08 -1.60 14.07
C ALA A 97 7.34 -1.81 15.44
N GLN A 98 8.06 -1.81 16.56
CA GLN A 98 7.53 -1.69 17.90
C GLN A 98 7.52 -0.21 18.36
N VAL A 99 6.34 0.41 18.35
CA VAL A 99 6.10 1.75 18.93
C VAL A 99 6.18 1.73 20.47
N VAL A 100 5.91 0.56 21.06
CA VAL A 100 6.03 0.30 22.51
C VAL A 100 7.17 -0.66 22.73
N ALA A 101 8.19 -0.21 23.45
CA ALA A 101 9.32 -1.06 23.79
C ALA A 101 8.94 -2.11 24.85
N PRO A 102 9.75 -3.17 25.03
CA PRO A 102 9.49 -4.23 26.01
C PRO A 102 9.34 -3.74 27.46
N ASP A 103 9.87 -2.55 27.76
CA ASP A 103 9.78 -1.88 29.07
C ASP A 103 8.47 -1.07 29.24
N GLY A 104 7.57 -1.09 28.26
CA GLY A 104 6.30 -0.36 28.28
C GLY A 104 6.42 1.13 27.90
N THR A 105 7.62 1.59 27.54
CA THR A 105 7.82 2.98 27.12
C THR A 105 7.21 3.19 25.73
N ASN A 106 6.32 4.17 25.61
CA ASN A 106 5.86 4.67 24.32
C ASN A 106 6.94 5.57 23.72
N ARG A 107 7.45 5.20 22.55
CA ARG A 107 8.51 5.93 21.85
C ARG A 107 8.07 6.48 20.51
N ALA A 108 6.77 6.70 20.33
CA ALA A 108 6.18 7.26 19.11
C ALA A 108 6.80 8.61 18.68
N ASP A 109 7.32 9.39 19.64
CA ASP A 109 7.96 10.69 19.40
C ASP A 109 9.48 10.60 19.16
N GLU A 110 10.10 9.44 19.41
CA GLU A 110 11.51 9.21 19.09
C GLU A 110 11.65 8.83 17.59
N ASP A 111 12.76 9.23 16.96
CA ASP A 111 12.94 9.09 15.50
C ASP A 111 12.80 7.63 15.00
N TRP A 112 13.04 6.66 15.88
CA TRP A 112 12.88 5.24 15.59
C TRP A 112 11.46 4.68 15.82
N GLY A 113 10.62 5.32 16.66
CA GLY A 113 9.21 4.95 16.85
C GLY A 113 8.23 5.75 15.98
N ARG A 114 8.77 6.65 15.15
CA ARG A 114 7.98 7.54 14.31
C ARG A 114 7.23 6.76 13.24
N ALA A 115 5.91 6.85 13.27
CA ALA A 115 5.05 6.42 12.18
C ALA A 115 4.86 7.58 11.18
N TRP A 116 4.76 7.25 9.90
CA TRP A 116 4.37 8.19 8.85
C TRP A 116 3.00 7.84 8.32
N GLU A 117 2.10 8.80 8.41
CA GLU A 117 0.83 8.77 7.71
C GLU A 117 1.01 9.34 6.30
N LEU A 118 0.59 8.57 5.30
CA LEU A 118 0.61 8.97 3.90
C LEU A 118 -0.83 9.01 3.37
N PRO A 119 -1.16 10.03 2.56
CA PRO A 119 -2.43 10.03 1.85
C PRO A 119 -2.45 8.89 0.84
N VAL A 120 -3.63 8.31 0.60
CA VAL A 120 -3.81 7.37 -0.51
C VAL A 120 -4.54 8.04 -1.68
N PRO A 121 -4.19 7.71 -2.93
CA PRO A 121 -3.05 6.86 -3.32
C PRO A 121 -1.72 7.59 -3.07
N THR A 122 -0.64 6.83 -2.86
CA THR A 122 0.70 7.38 -2.62
C THR A 122 1.70 6.86 -3.64
N THR A 123 2.58 7.74 -4.11
CA THR A 123 3.77 7.39 -4.90
C THR A 123 5.05 7.39 -4.05
N ARG A 124 4.94 7.65 -2.75
CA ARG A 124 6.09 7.73 -1.83
C ARG A 124 6.57 6.37 -1.35
N LEU A 125 5.89 5.29 -1.71
CA LEU A 125 6.24 3.92 -1.37
C LEU A 125 6.64 3.16 -2.64
N SER A 126 7.82 2.53 -2.59
CA SER A 126 8.31 1.61 -3.61
C SER A 126 8.71 0.26 -3.00
N PRO A 127 8.62 -0.85 -3.75
CA PRO A 127 9.22 -2.11 -3.37
C PRO A 127 10.71 -1.93 -3.10
N ALA A 128 11.21 -2.68 -2.14
CA ALA A 128 12.45 -2.40 -1.44
C ALA A 128 13.56 -3.42 -1.78
#